data_AF-A0AAN7ULK1-F1
#
_entry.id   AF-A0AAN7ULK1-F1
#
_cell.length_a   1.000
_cell.length_b   1.000
_cell.length_c   1.000
_cell.angle_alpha   90.00
_cell.angle_beta   90.00
_cell.angle_gamma   90.00
#
_symmetry.space_group_name_H-M   'P 1'
#
loop_
_entity.id
_entity.type
_entity.pdbx_description
1 polymer ?
#
loop_
_entity_poly.entity_id
_entity_poly.type
_entity_poly.pdbx_seq_one_letter_code
_entity_poly.pdbx_strand_id
1 'polypeptide(L)'
;MEHYPANQLLDYIKSEQGRALWAEPMALAKAIFELVSRGQLIPIRLPLGPDAWGMIVKDVESTQKELEGFKDITLSIGDAKQLETIGFLAKS
;
A
#
# COMPACT_ATOMS: atom_id res chain seq x y z
N MET A 1 0.13 -8.97 -30.60
CA MET A 1 1.24 -8.99 -29.61
C MET A 1 0.57 -9.09 -28.25
N GLU A 2 0.86 -10.12 -27.48
CA GLU A 2 0.11 -10.48 -26.27
C GLU A 2 0.37 -9.44 -25.15
N HIS A 3 -0.70 -8.89 -24.57
CA HIS A 3 -0.64 -7.79 -23.59
C HIS A 3 -0.29 -8.31 -22.19
N TYR A 4 0.99 -8.52 -21.91
CA TYR A 4 1.45 -8.82 -20.56
C TYR A 4 1.55 -7.54 -19.72
N PRO A 5 1.10 -7.54 -18.44
CA PRO A 5 1.13 -6.36 -17.57
C PRO A 5 2.53 -5.70 -17.44
N ALA A 6 3.59 -6.51 -17.45
CA ALA A 6 4.97 -6.00 -17.41
C ALA A 6 5.34 -5.14 -18.63
N ASN A 7 4.80 -5.45 -19.81
CA ASN A 7 5.04 -4.66 -21.02
C ASN A 7 4.36 -3.29 -20.95
N GLN A 8 3.17 -3.22 -20.35
CA GLN A 8 2.45 -1.96 -20.16
C GLN A 8 3.16 -1.02 -19.17
N LEU A 9 3.73 -1.58 -18.10
CA LEU A 9 4.51 -0.79 -17.13
C LEU A 9 5.78 -0.22 -17.77
N LEU A 10 6.46 -1.02 -18.60
CA LEU A 10 7.63 -0.55 -19.35
C LEU A 10 7.28 0.58 -20.31
N ASP A 11 6.15 0.47 -21.02
CA ASP A 11 5.68 1.53 -21.92
C ASP A 11 5.31 2.80 -21.15
N TYR A 12 4.63 2.68 -20.02
CA TYR A 12 4.33 3.80 -19.13
C TYR A 12 5.59 4.52 -18.65
N ILE A 13 6.58 3.76 -18.13
CA ILE A 13 7.88 4.29 -17.69
C ILE A 13 8.62 5.01 -18.82
N LYS A 14 8.55 4.49 -20.06
CA LYS A 14 9.24 5.05 -21.22
C LYS A 14 8.51 6.24 -21.85
N SER A 15 7.21 6.39 -21.62
CA SER A 15 6.43 7.52 -22.13
C SER A 15 6.71 8.83 -21.39
N GLU A 16 6.79 9.95 -22.13
CA GLU A 16 6.92 11.27 -21.53
C GLU A 16 5.66 11.66 -20.74
N GLN A 17 4.48 11.33 -21.27
CA GLN A 17 3.22 11.57 -20.56
C GLN A 17 3.15 10.80 -19.24
N GLY A 18 3.61 9.56 -19.21
CA GLY A 18 3.63 8.74 -17.99
C GLY A 18 4.57 9.29 -16.92
N ARG A 19 5.65 9.97 -17.33
CA ARG A 19 6.60 10.62 -16.42
C ARG A 19 6.24 12.06 -16.06
N ALA A 20 5.25 12.67 -16.70
CA ALA A 20 4.96 14.10 -16.57
C ALA A 20 4.61 14.54 -15.14
N LEU A 21 4.14 13.61 -14.30
CA LEU A 21 3.77 13.85 -12.91
C LEU A 21 4.70 13.16 -11.91
N TRP A 22 5.83 12.61 -12.37
CA TRP A 22 6.78 11.96 -11.48
C TRP A 22 7.39 12.98 -10.53
N ALA A 23 7.56 12.55 -9.28
CA ALA A 23 8.15 13.41 -8.27
C ALA A 23 9.62 13.67 -8.57
N GLU A 24 10.04 14.91 -8.32
CA GLU A 24 11.43 15.34 -8.49
C GLU A 24 12.36 14.53 -7.57
N PRO A 25 13.49 13.99 -8.07
CA PRO A 25 14.38 13.14 -7.28
C PRO A 25 14.87 13.79 -5.98
N MET A 26 15.11 15.11 -6.00
CA MET A 26 15.56 15.84 -4.81
C MET A 26 14.46 15.94 -3.74
N ALA A 27 13.19 16.07 -4.14
CA ALA A 27 12.07 16.06 -3.20
C ALA A 27 11.95 14.69 -2.51
N LEU A 28 12.15 13.59 -3.25
CA LEU A 28 12.21 12.24 -2.68
C LEU A 28 13.34 12.09 -1.67
N ALA A 29 14.56 12.48 -2.03
CA ALA A 29 15.73 12.38 -1.16
C ALA A 29 15.54 13.18 0.14
N LYS A 30 14.99 14.39 0.03
CA LYS A 30 14.66 15.23 1.18
C LYS A 30 13.63 14.55 2.10
N ALA A 31 12.55 14.01 1.55
CA ALA A 31 11.52 13.31 2.32
C ALA A 31 12.07 12.09 3.07
N ILE A 32 12.94 11.30 2.43
CA ILE A 32 13.61 10.16 3.07
C ILE A 32 14.53 10.64 4.19
N PHE A 33 15.33 11.69 3.96
CA PHE A 33 16.22 12.23 4.98
C PHE A 33 15.45 12.75 6.20
N GLU A 34 14.38 13.51 5.98
CA GLU A 34 13.50 14.02 7.04
C GLU A 34 12.87 12.89 7.85
N LEU A 35 12.38 11.84 7.16
CA LEU A 35 11.86 10.64 7.78
C LEU A 35 12.92 10.01 8.70
N VAL A 36 14.10 9.68 8.18
CA VAL A 36 15.12 8.95 8.94
C VAL A 36 15.69 9.79 10.08
N SER A 37 15.81 11.11 9.90
CA SER A 37 16.45 12.00 10.87
C SER A 37 15.59 12.39 12.07
N ARG A 38 14.28 12.10 12.05
CA ARG A 38 13.33 12.58 13.08
C ARG A 38 13.42 11.87 14.43
N GLY A 39 14.25 10.83 14.57
CA GLY A 39 14.42 10.07 15.81
C GLY A 39 13.18 9.27 16.25
N GLN A 40 12.26 8.98 15.33
CA GLN A 40 11.07 8.17 15.57
C GLN A 40 11.15 6.84 14.79
N LEU A 41 10.22 5.93 15.05
CA LEU A 41 10.09 4.66 14.34
C LEU A 41 10.07 4.87 12.81
N ILE A 42 10.94 4.16 12.09
CA ILE A 42 10.94 4.16 10.63
C ILE A 42 9.92 3.10 10.17
N PRO A 43 8.91 3.48 9.35
CA PRO A 43 7.93 2.52 8.87
C PRO A 43 8.57 1.52 7.90
N ILE A 44 8.03 0.29 7.87
CA ILE A 44 8.48 -0.76 6.93
C ILE A 44 8.22 -0.34 5.47
N ARG A 45 7.11 0.36 5.21
CA ARG A 45 6.75 0.88 3.89
C ARG A 45 6.38 2.35 4.01
N LEU A 46 6.94 3.17 3.13
CA LEU A 46 6.59 4.58 2.98
C LEU A 46 6.21 4.85 1.51
N PRO A 47 4.95 5.16 1.20
CA PRO A 47 4.59 5.65 -0.13
C PRO A 47 5.21 7.04 -0.35
N LEU A 48 6.04 7.16 -1.38
CA LEU A 48 6.76 8.40 -1.74
C LEU A 48 6.09 9.08 -2.94
N GLY A 49 4.85 9.53 -2.75
CA GLY A 49 4.09 10.23 -3.78
C GLY A 49 2.57 10.06 -3.61
N PRO A 50 1.75 11.00 -4.13
CA PRO A 50 0.29 10.88 -4.10
C PRO A 50 -0.24 9.66 -4.86
N ASP A 51 0.43 9.29 -5.95
CA ASP A 51 0.14 8.11 -6.76
C ASP A 51 0.37 6.81 -5.97
N ALA A 52 1.54 6.66 -5.34
CA ALA A 52 1.87 5.50 -4.52
C ALA A 52 0.93 5.39 -3.31
N TRP A 53 0.61 6.51 -2.66
CA TRP A 53 -0.37 6.53 -1.57
C TRP A 53 -1.76 6.11 -2.07
N GLY A 54 -2.23 6.71 -3.16
CA GLY A 54 -3.55 6.47 -3.71
C GLY A 54 -3.75 5.02 -4.17
N MET A 55 -2.73 4.42 -4.79
CA MET A 55 -2.75 3.01 -5.18
C MET A 55 -2.87 2.09 -3.96
N ILE A 56 -2.00 2.28 -2.95
CA ILE A 56 -2.02 1.42 -1.76
C ILE A 56 -3.34 1.56 -1.01
N VAL A 57 -3.84 2.79 -0.83
CA VAL A 57 -5.11 3.02 -0.15
C VAL A 57 -6.26 2.37 -0.91
N LYS A 58 -6.32 2.53 -2.24
CA LYS A 58 -7.34 1.89 -3.06
C LYS A 58 -7.32 0.37 -2.95
N ASP A 59 -6.14 -0.25 -2.95
CA ASP A 59 -6.00 -1.70 -2.80
C ASP A 59 -6.46 -2.17 -1.41
N VAL A 60 -6.10 -1.43 -0.36
CA VAL A 60 -6.54 -1.70 1.02
C VAL A 60 -8.06 -1.56 1.15
N GLU A 61 -8.64 -0.49 0.60
CA GLU A 61 -10.09 -0.26 0.62
C GLU A 61 -10.85 -1.35 -0.16
N SER A 62 -10.33 -1.76 -1.32
CA SER A 62 -10.92 -2.86 -2.10
C SER A 62 -10.89 -4.17 -1.32
N THR A 63 -9.73 -4.48 -0.72
CA THR A 63 -9.54 -5.69 0.10
C THR A 63 -10.49 -5.67 1.30
N GLN A 64 -10.60 -4.53 1.99
CA GLN A 64 -11.51 -4.39 3.13
C GLN A 64 -12.97 -4.60 2.71
N LYS A 65 -13.38 -4.02 1.57
CA LYS A 65 -14.73 -4.18 1.04
C LYS A 65 -15.04 -5.64 0.73
N GLU A 66 -14.10 -6.37 0.14
CA GLU A 66 -14.24 -7.80 -0.11
C GLU A 66 -14.37 -8.61 1.19
N LEU A 67 -13.50 -8.34 2.18
CA LEU A 67 -13.55 -9.01 3.49
C LEU A 67 -14.89 -8.81 4.19
N GLU A 68 -15.42 -7.59 4.19
CA GLU A 68 -16.73 -7.30 4.76
C GLU A 68 -17.86 -8.00 3.98
N GLY A 69 -17.74 -8.12 2.65
CA GLY A 69 -18.70 -8.84 1.81
C GLY A 69 -18.80 -10.34 2.11
N PHE A 70 -17.74 -10.97 2.59
CA PHE A 70 -17.70 -12.39 2.98
C PHE A 70 -17.65 -12.62 4.49
N LYS A 71 -17.98 -11.59 5.29
CA LYS A 71 -17.84 -11.61 6.74
C LYS A 71 -18.64 -12.71 7.41
N ASP A 72 -19.89 -12.92 7.02
CA ASP A 72 -20.75 -13.93 7.63
C ASP A 72 -20.19 -15.34 7.45
N ILE A 73 -19.71 -15.66 6.25
CA ILE A 73 -19.08 -16.96 5.96
C ILE A 73 -17.79 -17.09 6.76
N THR A 74 -16.95 -16.05 6.74
CA THR A 74 -15.65 -16.05 7.43
C THR A 74 -15.81 -16.23 8.95
N LEU A 75 -16.76 -15.53 9.56
CA LEU A 75 -17.01 -15.58 11.01
C LEU A 75 -17.88 -16.78 11.44
N SER A 76 -18.52 -17.48 10.50
CA SER A 76 -19.21 -18.76 10.80
C SER A 76 -18.24 -19.90 11.12
N ILE A 77 -16.96 -19.75 10.76
CA ILE A 77 -15.92 -20.75 10.97
C ILE A 77 -15.18 -20.40 12.28
N GLY A 78 -15.45 -21.14 13.35
CA GLY A 78 -14.77 -20.97 14.65
C GLY A 78 -15.65 -20.33 15.72
N ASP A 79 -15.02 -19.81 16.77
CA ASP A 79 -15.69 -19.12 17.88
C ASP A 79 -15.40 -17.62 17.81
N ALA A 80 -16.44 -16.78 17.81
CA ALA A 80 -16.29 -15.32 17.75
C ALA A 80 -15.39 -14.74 18.85
N LYS A 81 -15.26 -15.43 20.00
CA LYS A 81 -14.33 -15.05 21.08
C LYS A 81 -12.86 -15.05 20.63
N GLN A 82 -12.52 -15.73 19.54
CA GLN A 82 -11.17 -15.68 18.96
C GLN A 82 -10.77 -14.25 18.57
N LEU A 83 -11.73 -13.37 18.22
CA LEU A 83 -11.45 -11.96 17.95
C LEU A 83 -10.90 -11.23 19.19
N GLU A 84 -11.34 -11.61 20.39
CA GLU A 84 -10.84 -11.05 21.65
C GLU A 84 -9.37 -11.40 21.90
N THR A 85 -8.90 -12.50 21.31
CA THR A 85 -7.50 -12.96 21.45
C THR A 85 -6.53 -12.21 20.55
N ILE A 86 -7.00 -11.47 19.54
CA ILE A 86 -6.13 -10.73 18.60
C ILE A 86 -5.26 -9.71 19.32
N GLY A 87 -5.75 -9.13 20.42
CA GLY A 87 -4.99 -8.20 21.25
C GLY A 87 -3.69 -8.79 21.85
N PHE A 88 -3.57 -10.11 21.91
CA PHE A 88 -2.31 -10.78 22.27
C PHE A 88 -1.22 -10.55 21.21
N LEU A 89 -1.59 -10.57 19.93
CA LEU A 89 -0.65 -10.44 18.80
C LEU A 89 -0.22 -8.98 18.54
N ALA A 90 -1.02 -8.01 18.97
CA ALA A 90 -0.78 -6.58 18.72
C ALA A 90 0.22 -5.92 19.68
N LYS A 91 0.86 -6.67 20.58
CA LYS A 91 1.82 -6.15 21.59
C LYS A 91 3.27 -6.03 21.11
N SER A 92 3.53 -6.19 19.80
CA SER A 92 4.87 -6.10 19.20
C SER A 92 5.30 -4.66 18.94
#